data_AF-L1IU94-F1
#
_entry.id   AF-L1IU94-F1
#
_cell.length_a   1.000
_cell.length_b   1.000
_cell.length_c   1.000
_cell.angle_alpha   90.00
_cell.angle_beta   90.00
_cell.angle_gamma   90.00
#
_symmetry.space_group_name_H-M   'P 1'
#
loop_
_entity.id
_entity.type
_entity.pdbx_description
1 polymer ?
#
loop_
_entity_poly.entity_id
_entity_poly.type
_entity_poly.pdbx_seq_one_letter_code
_entity_poly.pdbx_strand_id
1 'polypeptide(L)'
;MLPLDTVHEEGGKSFLREPEVLRRDLMRLQRAGVQGVMVDVWWGIVERDGPGKYDWSAYMELVKMVAELRMKLQAVMSFHQCGGNIGDACFIPLPKWVLEIGDFNPNIFYTDMSLNRNREYVSLGADEEKIFYGRSPLDMYEDFMHSFATTFAHFIPNVVIEAQIGLGPAGELRYPSYPLAFWNFPGVGQFQCYDKYMRRDLIRAAVRAKKPEWGLTWPPHADQVGNYNYSSEHTEFFKDDGLWQTEAGAFFLEWYSNSLLRHGDKVLARARRAFKSTNILLAAKVAGIHWGSKTKSHAPELTAGYFNTCKRDGYKPIAEMFAKHRVMFDFTCLEMKNEDLPDWARSAPVDLVEHTRRAADRAGCLYAGENALPRFDRQGFEQIIRQCAHRSGSIASFTYLRLGEHMMDSEHNWLEFVRFAKEMQIGCNIRTWNAPPRSRQSRRVVDTHVHIPESSLSSIFEFGGTQLYTPAGAPTKTSSPDALVTGDLPEPRVPRVRPGVQAGTTAGRNGVPNQGKQTIHMLPKVSTPVLTGERFVL
;
A
#
# COMPACT_ATOMS: atom_id res chain seq x y z
N MET A 1 -4.89 10.34 -5.29
CA MET A 1 -3.53 10.17 -5.84
C MET A 1 -3.43 10.83 -7.22
N LEU A 2 -2.34 11.55 -7.49
CA LEU A 2 -2.00 12.07 -8.82
C LEU A 2 -1.53 10.93 -9.75
N PRO A 3 -1.39 11.11 -11.08
CA PRO A 3 -0.75 10.11 -11.95
C PRO A 3 0.65 9.70 -11.47
N LEU A 4 1.05 8.45 -11.69
CA LEU A 4 2.35 7.92 -11.20
C LEU A 4 3.55 8.67 -11.79
N ASP A 5 3.41 9.13 -13.04
CA ASP A 5 4.41 9.88 -13.81
C ASP A 5 4.20 11.40 -13.76
N THR A 6 3.50 11.92 -12.74
CA THR A 6 3.30 13.36 -12.53
C THR A 6 4.63 14.13 -12.59
N VAL A 7 5.67 13.59 -11.95
CA VAL A 7 7.05 14.02 -12.16
C VAL A 7 7.74 12.95 -12.99
N HIS A 8 8.38 13.38 -14.08
CA HIS A 8 9.11 12.51 -14.99
C HIS A 8 10.55 13.00 -15.15
N GLU A 9 11.42 12.11 -15.65
CA GLU A 9 12.81 12.41 -15.98
C GLU A 9 13.04 12.15 -17.46
N GLU A 10 13.59 13.15 -18.17
CA GLU A 10 14.03 13.01 -19.56
C GLU A 10 15.30 13.82 -19.76
N GLY A 11 16.31 13.23 -20.41
CA GLY A 11 17.56 13.93 -20.72
C GLY A 11 18.35 14.40 -19.49
N GLY A 12 18.24 13.70 -18.37
CA GLY A 12 18.92 14.02 -17.11
C GLY A 12 18.22 15.09 -16.27
N LYS A 13 17.03 15.54 -16.66
CA LYS A 13 16.28 16.60 -15.97
C LYS A 13 14.93 16.09 -15.52
N SER A 14 14.52 16.48 -14.31
CA SER A 14 13.17 16.25 -13.82
C SER A 14 12.24 17.40 -14.20
N PHE A 15 10.99 17.10 -14.53
CA PHE A 15 9.95 18.10 -14.83
C PHE A 15 8.55 17.55 -14.53
N LEU A 16 7.56 18.44 -14.44
CA LEU A 16 6.16 18.06 -14.36
C LEU A 16 5.64 17.66 -15.74
N ARG A 17 4.98 16.51 -15.80
CA ARG A 17 4.27 16.09 -17.00
C ARG A 17 3.02 16.96 -17.17
N GLU A 18 2.93 17.61 -18.33
CA GLU A 18 1.78 18.41 -18.76
C GLU A 18 1.23 19.36 -17.66
N PRO A 19 2.03 20.32 -17.17
CA PRO A 19 1.69 21.12 -15.99
C PRO A 19 0.38 21.90 -16.13
N GLU A 20 0.04 22.35 -17.33
CA GLU A 20 -1.23 23.05 -17.60
C GLU A 20 -2.46 22.12 -17.48
N VAL A 21 -2.33 20.88 -17.96
CA VAL A 21 -3.38 19.85 -17.83
C VAL A 21 -3.55 19.50 -16.36
N LEU A 22 -2.44 19.25 -15.66
CA LEU A 22 -2.46 18.96 -14.23
C LEU A 22 -3.12 20.10 -13.44
N ARG A 23 -2.77 21.35 -13.71
CA ARG A 23 -3.37 22.52 -13.04
C ARG A 23 -4.88 22.58 -13.26
N ARG A 24 -5.34 22.34 -14.49
CA ARG A 24 -6.77 22.29 -14.83
C ARG A 24 -7.48 21.19 -14.05
N ASP A 25 -6.88 20.02 -13.97
CA ASP A 25 -7.47 18.87 -13.30
C ASP A 25 -7.51 19.05 -11.79
N LEU A 26 -6.47 19.64 -11.19
CA LEU A 26 -6.46 20.05 -9.78
C LEU A 26 -7.56 21.10 -9.48
N MET A 27 -7.78 22.08 -10.36
CA MET A 27 -8.90 23.02 -10.22
C MET A 27 -10.26 22.32 -10.27
N ARG A 28 -10.43 21.30 -11.12
CA ARG A 28 -11.66 20.49 -11.18
C ARG A 28 -11.87 19.72 -9.88
N LEU A 29 -10.83 19.08 -9.34
CA LEU A 29 -10.88 18.36 -8.06
C LEU A 29 -11.22 19.29 -6.90
N GLN A 30 -10.57 20.45 -6.83
CA GLN A 30 -10.85 21.47 -5.81
C GLN A 30 -12.33 21.89 -5.83
N ARG A 31 -12.89 22.16 -7.03
CA ARG A 31 -14.32 22.52 -7.19
C ARG A 31 -15.26 21.38 -6.83
N ALA A 32 -14.84 20.12 -6.97
CA ALA A 32 -15.58 18.94 -6.54
C ALA A 32 -15.57 18.74 -5.01
N GLY A 33 -14.82 19.56 -4.26
CA GLY A 33 -14.72 19.47 -2.80
C GLY A 33 -13.60 18.56 -2.30
N VAL A 34 -12.68 18.14 -3.18
CA VAL A 34 -11.49 17.37 -2.80
C VAL A 34 -10.54 18.27 -1.99
N GLN A 35 -10.13 17.81 -0.81
CA GLN A 35 -9.30 18.60 0.12
C GLN A 35 -7.84 18.69 -0.29
N GLY A 36 -7.32 17.66 -0.97
CA GLY A 36 -5.91 17.55 -1.31
C GLY A 36 -5.62 16.40 -2.25
N VAL A 37 -4.34 16.24 -2.56
CA VAL A 37 -3.83 15.19 -3.43
C VAL A 37 -2.67 14.47 -2.76
N MET A 38 -2.37 13.27 -3.25
CA MET A 38 -1.22 12.48 -2.83
C MET A 38 -0.30 12.28 -4.03
N VAL A 39 1.01 12.42 -3.83
CA VAL A 39 2.03 12.22 -4.86
C VAL A 39 3.17 11.34 -4.37
N ASP A 40 3.62 10.46 -5.25
CA ASP A 40 4.86 9.70 -5.07
C ASP A 40 6.08 10.61 -5.27
N VAL A 41 6.94 10.69 -4.25
CA VAL A 41 8.22 11.41 -4.29
C VAL A 41 9.31 10.38 -4.56
N TRP A 42 9.59 10.15 -5.85
CA TRP A 42 10.41 9.05 -6.34
C TRP A 42 11.89 9.24 -6.02
N TRP A 43 12.44 8.33 -5.22
CA TRP A 43 13.87 8.33 -4.90
C TRP A 43 14.74 8.30 -6.15
N GLY A 44 14.38 7.44 -7.12
CA GLY A 44 15.09 7.28 -8.39
C GLY A 44 15.14 8.52 -9.28
N ILE A 45 14.19 9.47 -9.12
CA ILE A 45 14.19 10.74 -9.86
C ILE A 45 14.98 11.80 -9.10
N VAL A 46 14.73 11.91 -7.80
CA VAL A 46 15.27 13.00 -6.98
C VAL A 46 16.78 12.84 -6.73
N GLU A 47 17.25 11.62 -6.41
CA GLU A 47 18.67 11.35 -6.13
C GLU A 47 19.38 10.67 -7.32
N ARG A 48 18.99 11.03 -8.54
CA ARG A 48 19.46 10.40 -9.79
C ARG A 48 20.93 10.67 -10.11
N ASP A 49 21.43 11.87 -9.79
CA ASP A 49 22.77 12.35 -10.19
C ASP A 49 23.91 11.82 -9.30
N GLY A 50 23.55 11.07 -8.26
CA GLY A 50 24.47 10.38 -7.37
C GLY A 50 24.16 10.57 -5.88
N PRO A 51 24.92 9.88 -5.01
CA PRO A 51 24.74 9.94 -3.56
C PRO A 51 24.72 11.38 -3.02
N GLY A 52 23.65 11.75 -2.30
CA GLY A 52 23.47 13.05 -1.66
C GLY A 52 23.15 14.21 -2.61
N LYS A 53 22.95 13.94 -3.90
CA LYS A 53 22.64 14.97 -4.90
C LYS A 53 21.14 14.96 -5.20
N TYR A 54 20.40 15.78 -4.48
CA TYR A 54 18.95 15.87 -4.58
C TYR A 54 18.51 17.00 -5.51
N ASP A 55 17.74 16.67 -6.54
CA ASP A 55 17.03 17.65 -7.36
C ASP A 55 15.52 17.64 -7.03
N TRP A 56 15.10 18.71 -6.36
CA TRP A 56 13.72 18.92 -5.93
C TRP A 56 12.92 19.85 -6.85
N SER A 57 13.51 20.30 -7.98
CA SER A 57 12.95 21.40 -8.79
C SER A 57 11.52 21.12 -9.30
N ALA A 58 11.27 19.96 -9.90
CA ALA A 58 9.94 19.58 -10.38
C ALA A 58 8.92 19.43 -9.24
N TYR A 59 9.31 18.81 -8.12
CA TYR A 59 8.43 18.69 -6.94
C TYR A 59 8.16 20.06 -6.30
N MET A 60 9.10 20.99 -6.33
CA MET A 60 8.91 22.38 -5.90
C MET A 60 7.88 23.11 -6.75
N GLU A 61 7.90 22.91 -8.07
CA GLU A 61 6.87 23.43 -8.97
C GLU A 61 5.49 22.85 -8.61
N LEU A 62 5.39 21.54 -8.38
CA LEU A 62 4.13 20.89 -7.98
C LEU A 62 3.59 21.43 -6.66
N VAL A 63 4.44 21.52 -5.63
CA VAL A 63 4.03 21.99 -4.31
C VAL A 63 3.53 23.43 -4.37
N LYS A 64 4.20 24.30 -5.17
CA LYS A 64 3.72 25.66 -5.43
C LYS A 64 2.35 25.68 -6.12
N MET A 65 2.16 24.85 -7.14
CA MET A 65 0.87 24.71 -7.84
C MET A 65 -0.25 24.29 -6.88
N VAL A 66 0.00 23.30 -6.02
CA VAL A 66 -0.96 22.83 -5.00
C VAL A 66 -1.25 23.93 -3.97
N ALA A 67 -0.23 24.68 -3.54
CA ALA A 67 -0.36 25.81 -2.62
C ALA A 67 -1.21 26.95 -3.19
N GLU A 68 -0.97 27.34 -4.44
CA GLU A 68 -1.76 28.37 -5.15
C GLU A 68 -3.23 28.00 -5.26
N LEU A 69 -3.52 26.71 -5.47
CA LEU A 69 -4.87 26.15 -5.49
C LEU A 69 -5.43 25.90 -4.08
N ARG A 70 -4.71 26.27 -3.01
CA ARG A 70 -5.13 26.09 -1.62
C ARG A 70 -5.55 24.66 -1.27
N MET A 71 -4.95 23.68 -1.95
CA MET A 71 -5.16 22.26 -1.68
C MET A 71 -4.06 21.75 -0.74
N LYS A 72 -4.29 20.57 -0.15
CA LYS A 72 -3.28 19.87 0.66
C LYS A 72 -2.51 18.84 -0.16
N LEU A 73 -1.31 18.49 0.30
CA LEU A 73 -0.46 17.46 -0.29
C LEU A 73 -0.06 16.42 0.75
N GLN A 74 -0.27 15.15 0.42
CA GLN A 74 0.37 14.01 1.07
C GLN A 74 1.55 13.59 0.18
N ALA A 75 2.76 13.56 0.74
CA ALA A 75 3.98 13.22 0.02
C ALA A 75 4.45 11.81 0.41
N VAL A 76 4.51 10.88 -0.53
CA VAL A 76 5.02 9.53 -0.29
C VAL A 76 6.53 9.52 -0.50
N MET A 77 7.30 9.15 0.53
CA MET A 77 8.75 8.94 0.40
C MET A 77 8.99 7.61 -0.31
N SER A 78 8.94 7.63 -1.64
CA SER A 78 8.90 6.44 -2.49
C SER A 78 10.30 5.89 -2.74
N PHE A 79 10.82 5.14 -1.76
CA PHE A 79 12.10 4.41 -1.81
C PHE A 79 12.03 3.10 -2.63
N HIS A 80 11.05 3.00 -3.53
CA HIS A 80 10.77 1.82 -4.33
C HIS A 80 10.64 2.18 -5.81
N GLN A 81 10.71 1.18 -6.67
CA GLN A 81 10.45 1.30 -8.10
C GLN A 81 8.95 1.44 -8.39
N CYS A 82 8.59 2.32 -9.33
CA CYS A 82 7.33 2.22 -10.06
C CYS A 82 7.50 1.29 -11.26
N GLY A 83 6.63 0.30 -11.42
CA GLY A 83 6.68 -0.69 -12.50
C GLY A 83 6.81 -2.10 -11.96
N GLY A 84 5.99 -3.03 -12.48
CA GLY A 84 6.00 -4.44 -12.10
C GLY A 84 4.96 -4.84 -11.05
N ASN A 85 4.21 -3.88 -10.50
CA ASN A 85 3.06 -4.11 -9.63
C ASN A 85 1.73 -3.77 -10.32
N ILE A 86 0.61 -4.17 -9.71
CA ILE A 86 -0.74 -3.93 -10.26
C ILE A 86 -1.01 -2.43 -10.27
N GLY A 87 -1.39 -1.89 -11.43
CA GLY A 87 -1.74 -0.48 -11.59
C GLY A 87 -0.57 0.42 -11.97
N ASP A 88 0.65 -0.10 -12.07
CA ASP A 88 1.79 0.67 -12.54
C ASP A 88 1.68 0.95 -14.05
N ALA A 89 1.59 2.24 -14.40
CA ALA A 89 1.47 2.71 -15.78
C ALA A 89 2.80 3.26 -16.35
N CYS A 90 3.83 3.39 -15.50
CA CYS A 90 5.15 3.88 -15.87
C CYS A 90 6.26 3.06 -15.21
N PHE A 91 7.50 3.25 -15.67
CA PHE A 91 8.68 2.60 -15.13
C PHE A 91 9.65 3.65 -14.56
N ILE A 92 9.79 3.69 -13.24
CA ILE A 92 10.68 4.60 -12.51
C ILE A 92 11.49 3.72 -11.55
N PRO A 93 12.75 3.35 -11.89
CA PRO A 93 13.53 2.44 -11.07
C PRO A 93 14.12 3.14 -9.83
N LEU A 94 14.79 2.37 -8.96
CA LEU A 94 15.69 2.94 -7.94
C LEU A 94 16.81 3.79 -8.59
N PRO A 95 17.50 4.67 -7.84
CA PRO A 95 18.59 5.44 -8.41
C PRO A 95 19.62 4.55 -9.10
N LYS A 96 20.10 4.98 -10.28
CA LYS A 96 21.01 4.16 -11.09
C LYS A 96 22.26 3.70 -10.33
N TRP A 97 22.85 4.57 -9.53
CA TRP A 97 24.02 4.25 -8.73
C TRP A 97 23.76 3.19 -7.64
N VAL A 98 22.52 3.03 -7.16
CA VAL A 98 22.11 1.93 -6.27
C VAL A 98 22.02 0.62 -7.05
N LEU A 99 21.43 0.68 -8.25
CA LEU A 99 21.30 -0.46 -9.14
C LEU A 99 22.66 -1.01 -9.60
N GLU A 100 23.61 -0.11 -9.91
CA GLU A 100 24.98 -0.46 -10.27
C GLU A 100 25.68 -1.21 -9.12
N ILE A 101 25.49 -0.79 -7.87
CA ILE A 101 25.98 -1.56 -6.69
C ILE A 101 25.34 -2.95 -6.66
N GLY A 102 24.04 -3.03 -6.98
CA GLY A 102 23.31 -4.29 -7.06
C GLY A 102 23.79 -5.23 -8.17
N ASP A 103 24.37 -4.70 -9.24
CA ASP A 103 24.96 -5.50 -10.31
C ASP A 103 26.25 -6.19 -9.83
N PHE A 104 27.03 -5.54 -8.96
CA PHE A 104 28.20 -6.15 -8.32
C PHE A 104 27.84 -7.00 -7.09
N ASN A 105 26.81 -6.63 -6.34
CA ASN A 105 26.35 -7.34 -5.15
C ASN A 105 24.83 -7.56 -5.20
N PRO A 106 24.36 -8.61 -5.90
CA PRO A 106 22.92 -8.86 -6.08
C PRO A 106 22.17 -9.17 -4.78
N ASN A 107 22.88 -9.40 -3.68
CA ASN A 107 22.28 -9.67 -2.38
C ASN A 107 21.74 -8.42 -1.68
N ILE A 108 21.88 -7.22 -2.29
CA ILE A 108 21.16 -6.04 -1.80
C ILE A 108 19.66 -6.10 -2.11
N PHE A 109 19.22 -7.02 -2.97
CA PHE A 109 17.83 -7.15 -3.41
C PHE A 109 17.14 -8.33 -2.73
N TYR A 110 15.83 -8.19 -2.52
CA TYR A 110 15.01 -9.32 -2.07
C TYR A 110 15.14 -10.48 -3.05
N THR A 111 15.18 -11.69 -2.51
CA THR A 111 15.54 -12.87 -3.28
C THR A 111 14.62 -14.02 -2.91
N ASP A 112 14.00 -14.61 -3.92
CA ASP A 112 13.16 -15.78 -3.77
C ASP A 112 13.98 -17.08 -3.72
N MET A 113 13.30 -18.20 -3.52
CA MET A 113 13.94 -19.51 -3.44
C MET A 113 14.59 -19.99 -4.74
N SER A 114 14.18 -19.43 -5.88
CA SER A 114 14.77 -19.67 -7.21
C SER A 114 15.95 -18.74 -7.49
N LEU A 115 16.35 -17.93 -6.51
CA LEU A 115 17.40 -16.91 -6.59
C LEU A 115 17.09 -15.77 -7.55
N ASN A 116 15.83 -15.57 -7.92
CA ASN A 116 15.40 -14.38 -8.66
C ASN A 116 15.59 -13.16 -7.77
N ARG A 117 16.12 -12.07 -8.34
CA ARG A 117 16.40 -10.82 -7.61
C ARG A 117 15.32 -9.80 -7.94
N ASN A 118 14.58 -9.37 -6.93
CA ASN A 118 13.62 -8.29 -7.08
C ASN A 118 14.30 -6.93 -6.82
N ARG A 119 14.45 -6.15 -7.89
CA ARG A 119 15.17 -4.87 -7.90
C ARG A 119 14.30 -3.67 -7.51
N GLU A 120 13.05 -3.89 -7.09
CA GLU A 120 12.13 -2.80 -6.79
C GLU A 120 12.41 -2.10 -5.46
N TYR A 121 13.12 -2.75 -4.54
CA TYR A 121 13.45 -2.24 -3.21
C TYR A 121 14.73 -2.89 -2.69
N VAL A 122 15.47 -2.20 -1.83
CA VAL A 122 16.66 -2.76 -1.16
C VAL A 122 16.23 -3.69 -0.04
N SER A 123 16.66 -4.96 -0.05
CA SER A 123 16.31 -5.95 0.98
C SER A 123 16.60 -5.41 2.37
N LEU A 124 15.66 -5.61 3.31
CA LEU A 124 15.86 -5.26 4.72
C LEU A 124 17.04 -5.97 5.37
N GLY A 125 17.55 -7.06 4.76
CA GLY A 125 18.79 -7.70 5.19
C GLY A 125 20.00 -6.75 5.10
N ALA A 126 19.94 -5.77 4.20
CA ALA A 126 20.99 -4.79 3.97
C ALA A 126 20.80 -3.47 4.73
N ASP A 127 19.75 -3.31 5.55
CA ASP A 127 19.38 -2.05 6.23
C ASP A 127 20.56 -1.29 6.86
N GLU A 128 21.52 -2.02 7.46
CA GLU A 128 22.67 -1.47 8.19
C GLU A 128 24.00 -1.64 7.46
N GLU A 129 24.00 -2.23 6.27
CA GLU A 129 25.20 -2.53 5.50
C GLU A 129 25.73 -1.26 4.82
N LYS A 130 26.92 -0.80 5.21
CA LYS A 130 27.55 0.44 4.70
C LYS A 130 28.23 0.27 3.34
N ILE A 131 27.50 -0.27 2.38
CA ILE A 131 28.00 -0.64 1.05
C ILE A 131 27.63 0.37 -0.04
N PHE A 132 26.90 1.43 0.32
CA PHE A 132 26.44 2.47 -0.60
C PHE A 132 27.29 3.74 -0.44
N TYR A 133 28.52 3.70 -0.96
CA TYR A 133 29.50 4.80 -0.81
C TYR A 133 29.72 5.20 0.66
N GLY A 134 29.79 4.20 1.55
CA GLY A 134 29.97 4.38 2.99
C GLY A 134 28.67 4.61 3.79
N ARG A 135 27.52 4.73 3.13
CA ARG A 135 26.19 4.83 3.77
C ARG A 135 25.48 3.47 3.79
N SER A 136 24.61 3.28 4.78
CA SER A 136 23.62 2.20 4.81
C SER A 136 22.29 2.66 4.20
N PRO A 137 21.40 1.75 3.75
CA PRO A 137 20.04 2.09 3.34
C PRO A 137 19.30 2.99 4.35
N LEU A 138 19.40 2.70 5.64
CA LEU A 138 18.80 3.53 6.68
C LEU A 138 19.35 4.96 6.69
N ASP A 139 20.66 5.14 6.47
CA ASP A 139 21.27 6.47 6.39
C ASP A 139 20.77 7.20 5.12
N MET A 140 20.69 6.52 3.98
CA MET A 140 20.20 7.10 2.72
C MET A 140 18.73 7.56 2.84
N TYR A 141 17.88 6.77 3.48
CA TYR A 141 16.49 7.14 3.72
C TYR A 141 16.37 8.34 4.67
N GLU A 142 17.16 8.39 5.75
CA GLU A 142 17.19 9.55 6.65
C GLU A 142 17.66 10.82 5.95
N ASP A 143 18.75 10.74 5.18
CA ASP A 143 19.31 11.87 4.42
C ASP A 143 18.27 12.43 3.42
N PHE A 144 17.59 11.54 2.70
CA PHE A 144 16.54 11.91 1.74
C PHE A 144 15.38 12.64 2.42
N MET A 145 14.85 12.06 3.50
CA MET A 145 13.76 12.66 4.27
C MET A 145 14.16 13.99 4.89
N HIS A 146 15.39 14.12 5.40
CA HIS A 146 15.90 15.35 5.97
C HIS A 146 16.06 16.44 4.89
N SER A 147 16.56 16.06 3.70
CA SER A 147 16.63 16.98 2.56
C SER A 147 15.25 17.47 2.15
N PHE A 148 14.26 16.57 2.04
CA PHE A 148 12.87 16.92 1.76
C PHE A 148 12.31 17.89 2.83
N ALA A 149 12.44 17.54 4.11
CA ALA A 149 11.97 18.36 5.23
C ALA A 149 12.56 19.78 5.20
N THR A 150 13.84 19.89 4.86
CA THR A 150 14.55 21.18 4.74
C THR A 150 14.06 21.98 3.54
N THR A 151 13.99 21.36 2.36
CA THR A 151 13.60 22.02 1.11
C THR A 151 12.16 22.53 1.14
N PHE A 152 11.25 21.77 1.75
CA PHE A 152 9.83 22.09 1.79
C PHE A 152 9.37 22.72 3.12
N ALA A 153 10.31 23.14 3.98
CA ALA A 153 10.00 23.66 5.32
C ALA A 153 8.95 24.78 5.32
N HIS A 154 8.94 25.66 4.30
CA HIS A 154 7.95 26.74 4.21
C HIS A 154 6.52 26.27 3.88
N PHE A 155 6.40 25.08 3.28
CA PHE A 155 5.12 24.47 2.91
C PHE A 155 4.60 23.48 3.96
N ILE A 156 5.44 23.06 4.90
CA ILE A 156 5.08 22.12 5.97
C ILE A 156 4.71 22.89 7.25
N PRO A 157 3.65 22.51 7.99
CA PRO A 157 2.68 21.45 7.72
C PRO A 157 1.45 21.93 6.95
N ASN A 158 1.44 23.18 6.45
CA ASN A 158 0.21 23.83 5.98
C ASN A 158 -0.26 23.38 4.61
N VAL A 159 0.66 23.13 3.67
CA VAL A 159 0.38 22.62 2.33
C VAL A 159 0.72 21.15 2.27
N VAL A 160 1.96 20.80 2.61
CA VAL A 160 2.40 19.41 2.76
C VAL A 160 2.04 18.96 4.17
N ILE A 161 0.93 18.25 4.30
CA ILE A 161 0.31 17.91 5.61
C ILE A 161 0.81 16.57 6.15
N GLU A 162 1.30 15.70 5.28
CA GLU A 162 1.63 14.32 5.60
C GLU A 162 2.84 13.85 4.79
N ALA A 163 3.72 13.11 5.45
CA ALA A 163 4.76 12.31 4.80
C ALA A 163 4.47 10.82 5.04
N GLN A 164 4.14 10.10 3.97
CA GLN A 164 3.94 8.66 4.00
C GLN A 164 5.26 7.96 3.72
N ILE A 165 5.78 7.22 4.70
CA ILE A 165 7.11 6.63 4.63
C ILE A 165 7.05 5.29 3.90
N GLY A 166 7.75 5.18 2.77
CA GLY A 166 7.84 3.93 2.02
C GLY A 166 8.67 2.88 2.75
N LEU A 167 8.10 1.71 3.02
CA LEU A 167 8.71 0.64 3.84
C LEU A 167 8.97 -0.66 3.06
N GLY A 168 8.92 -0.59 1.73
CA GLY A 168 9.08 -1.77 0.88
C GLY A 168 8.50 -1.58 -0.52
N PRO A 169 8.26 -2.69 -1.24
CA PRO A 169 7.58 -2.74 -2.54
C PRO A 169 6.27 -1.94 -2.54
N ALA A 170 6.05 -1.13 -3.59
CA ALA A 170 4.90 -0.23 -3.70
C ALA A 170 4.72 0.74 -2.49
N GLY A 171 5.80 0.98 -1.72
CA GLY A 171 5.79 1.79 -0.51
C GLY A 171 5.23 1.09 0.72
N GLU A 172 4.80 -0.17 0.60
CA GLU A 172 4.12 -0.93 1.64
C GLU A 172 5.12 -1.65 2.55
N LEU A 173 4.82 -1.74 3.85
CA LEU A 173 5.58 -2.59 4.77
C LEU A 173 5.27 -4.06 4.48
N ARG A 174 6.01 -4.67 3.54
CA ARG A 174 5.90 -6.10 3.19
C ARG A 174 7.12 -6.59 2.43
N TYR A 175 7.19 -7.90 2.27
CA TYR A 175 8.05 -8.52 1.27
C TYR A 175 7.41 -8.53 -0.13
N PRO A 176 8.22 -8.66 -1.20
CA PRO A 176 7.69 -8.76 -2.56
C PRO A 176 7.25 -10.18 -2.91
N SER A 177 6.24 -10.70 -2.22
CA SER A 177 5.86 -12.12 -2.32
C SER A 177 4.95 -12.46 -3.51
N TYR A 178 4.39 -11.45 -4.19
CA TYR A 178 3.47 -11.61 -5.32
C TYR A 178 3.86 -10.75 -6.55
N PRO A 179 5.11 -10.82 -7.05
CA PRO A 179 5.54 -10.06 -8.21
C PRO A 179 4.80 -10.53 -9.48
N LEU A 180 4.23 -9.62 -10.25
CA LEU A 180 3.39 -9.96 -11.42
C LEU A 180 4.12 -10.73 -12.52
N ALA A 181 5.46 -10.69 -12.55
CA ALA A 181 6.26 -11.48 -13.46
C ALA A 181 6.12 -13.01 -13.23
N PHE A 182 5.77 -13.43 -12.00
CA PHE A 182 5.73 -14.84 -11.61
C PHE A 182 4.40 -15.26 -10.98
N TRP A 183 3.63 -14.32 -10.45
CA TRP A 183 2.45 -14.55 -9.64
C TRP A 183 1.17 -14.10 -10.33
N ASN A 184 0.08 -14.85 -10.10
CA ASN A 184 -1.28 -14.53 -10.48
C ASN A 184 -2.19 -14.67 -9.26
N PHE A 185 -3.19 -13.79 -9.18
CA PHE A 185 -4.24 -13.91 -8.17
C PHE A 185 -4.98 -15.25 -8.31
N PRO A 186 -5.14 -16.05 -7.23
CA PRO A 186 -4.92 -15.75 -5.82
C PRO A 186 -3.78 -16.60 -5.21
N GLY A 187 -2.66 -16.76 -5.92
CA GLY A 187 -1.57 -17.65 -5.48
C GLY A 187 -1.02 -17.32 -4.10
N VAL A 188 -0.47 -18.31 -3.40
CA VAL A 188 0.14 -18.14 -2.06
C VAL A 188 1.36 -17.22 -2.05
N GLY A 189 1.98 -16.95 -3.20
CA GLY A 189 3.22 -16.18 -3.28
C GLY A 189 4.45 -17.00 -2.88
N GLN A 190 5.57 -16.33 -2.61
CA GLN A 190 6.79 -16.98 -2.09
C GLN A 190 7.49 -16.12 -1.05
N PHE A 191 8.17 -16.79 -0.11
CA PHE A 191 9.10 -16.14 0.84
C PHE A 191 10.30 -15.52 0.10
N GLN A 192 10.71 -14.33 0.54
CA GLN A 192 11.70 -13.48 -0.15
C GLN A 192 12.99 -13.25 0.67
N CYS A 193 13.42 -14.26 1.43
CA CYS A 193 14.52 -14.16 2.41
C CYS A 193 15.80 -14.91 2.04
N TYR A 194 16.05 -15.13 0.74
CA TYR A 194 17.17 -15.95 0.27
C TYR A 194 18.43 -15.14 -0.07
N ASP A 195 18.42 -13.82 0.14
CA ASP A 195 19.66 -13.02 0.05
C ASP A 195 20.62 -13.36 1.19
N LYS A 196 21.92 -13.18 0.94
CA LYS A 196 22.96 -13.59 1.90
C LYS A 196 22.82 -12.92 3.28
N TYR A 197 22.27 -11.72 3.36
CA TYR A 197 22.19 -10.97 4.61
C TYR A 197 21.06 -11.51 5.48
N MET A 198 19.88 -11.72 4.89
CA MET A 198 18.75 -12.37 5.58
C MET A 198 19.08 -13.81 5.96
N ARG A 199 19.72 -14.59 5.08
CA ARG A 199 20.16 -15.96 5.42
C ARG A 199 21.13 -15.99 6.59
N ARG A 200 22.08 -15.04 6.64
CA ARG A 200 23.00 -14.88 7.77
C ARG A 200 22.27 -14.52 9.06
N ASP A 201 21.25 -13.65 9.01
CA ASP A 201 20.47 -13.31 10.19
C ASP A 201 19.63 -14.50 10.70
N LEU A 202 19.00 -15.27 9.81
CA LEU A 202 18.25 -16.48 10.17
C LEU A 202 19.13 -17.50 10.89
N ILE A 203 20.34 -17.76 10.38
CA ILE A 203 21.30 -18.67 11.04
C ILE A 203 21.62 -18.18 12.45
N ARG A 204 21.86 -16.87 12.62
CA ARG A 204 22.13 -16.28 13.95
C ARG A 204 20.90 -16.36 14.86
N ALA A 205 19.69 -16.17 14.34
CA ALA A 205 18.46 -16.30 15.09
C ALA A 205 18.27 -17.74 15.61
N ALA A 206 18.57 -18.73 14.78
CA ALA A 206 18.50 -20.14 15.14
C ALA A 206 19.50 -20.52 16.25
N VAL A 207 20.73 -20.01 16.18
CA VAL A 207 21.73 -20.17 17.27
C VAL A 207 21.23 -19.54 18.57
N ARG A 208 20.66 -18.32 18.53
CA ARG A 208 20.09 -17.66 19.72
C ARG A 208 18.91 -18.43 20.32
N ALA A 209 18.11 -19.06 19.46
CA ALA A 209 17.00 -19.93 19.87
C ALA A 209 17.46 -21.30 20.41
N LYS A 210 18.77 -21.56 20.49
CA LYS A 210 19.36 -22.86 20.88
C LYS A 210 18.90 -24.02 19.98
N LYS A 211 18.64 -23.72 18.70
CA LYS A 211 18.23 -24.65 17.65
C LYS A 211 19.06 -24.41 16.37
N PRO A 212 20.41 -24.50 16.44
CA PRO A 212 21.29 -24.12 15.34
C PRO A 212 20.98 -24.86 14.02
N GLU A 213 20.46 -26.08 14.09
CA GLU A 213 20.02 -26.88 12.96
C GLU A 213 18.93 -26.18 12.13
N TRP A 214 18.04 -25.41 12.76
CA TRP A 214 17.00 -24.67 12.06
C TRP A 214 17.56 -23.57 11.13
N GLY A 215 18.74 -23.02 11.46
CA GLY A 215 19.40 -22.04 10.61
C GLY A 215 19.87 -22.62 9.28
N LEU A 216 20.09 -23.94 9.22
CA LEU A 216 20.53 -24.66 8.04
C LEU A 216 19.36 -25.21 7.22
N THR A 217 18.25 -25.57 7.88
CA THR A 217 17.08 -26.19 7.23
C THR A 217 15.99 -25.22 6.81
N TRP A 218 15.95 -24.00 7.36
CA TRP A 218 14.97 -22.96 6.99
C TRP A 218 15.61 -21.87 6.13
N PRO A 219 14.86 -21.16 5.25
CA PRO A 219 13.41 -21.20 4.99
C PRO A 219 12.90 -22.52 4.39
N PRO A 220 11.57 -22.77 4.30
CA PRO A 220 11.05 -24.04 3.80
C PRO A 220 11.44 -24.30 2.34
N HIS A 221 11.48 -25.57 1.98
CA HIS A 221 11.91 -26.05 0.66
C HIS A 221 10.79 -25.96 -0.40
N ALA A 222 11.18 -26.07 -1.68
CA ALA A 222 10.30 -25.96 -2.85
C ALA A 222 9.08 -26.89 -2.80
N ASP A 223 9.33 -28.14 -2.41
CA ASP A 223 8.35 -29.20 -2.25
C ASP A 223 7.38 -28.92 -1.10
N GLN A 224 7.77 -28.07 -0.15
CA GLN A 224 6.94 -27.71 1.00
C GLN A 224 6.04 -26.50 0.71
N VAL A 225 6.55 -25.45 0.07
CA VAL A 225 5.77 -24.23 -0.21
C VAL A 225 5.18 -24.14 -1.62
N GLY A 226 5.61 -25.01 -2.53
CA GLY A 226 5.21 -24.95 -3.93
C GLY A 226 5.78 -23.73 -4.68
N ASN A 227 5.04 -23.24 -5.67
CA ASN A 227 5.38 -22.04 -6.41
C ASN A 227 4.43 -20.87 -6.09
N TYR A 228 4.72 -19.69 -6.65
CA TYR A 228 3.92 -18.47 -6.46
C TYR A 228 2.39 -18.67 -6.61
N ASN A 229 1.96 -19.56 -7.51
CA ASN A 229 0.58 -19.70 -7.96
C ASN A 229 -0.17 -20.88 -7.31
N TYR A 230 0.43 -21.57 -6.35
CA TYR A 230 -0.25 -22.66 -5.65
C TYR A 230 -1.32 -22.11 -4.72
N SER A 231 -2.31 -22.95 -4.37
CA SER A 231 -3.23 -22.68 -3.27
C SER A 231 -2.74 -23.36 -2.00
N SER A 232 -3.16 -22.85 -0.84
CA SER A 232 -2.66 -23.30 0.46
C SER A 232 -2.82 -24.80 0.68
N GLU A 233 -3.95 -25.38 0.26
CA GLU A 233 -4.25 -26.80 0.42
C GLU A 233 -3.37 -27.75 -0.41
N HIS A 234 -2.67 -27.23 -1.42
CA HIS A 234 -1.74 -28.00 -2.27
C HIS A 234 -0.27 -27.81 -1.87
N THR A 235 -0.02 -27.38 -0.64
CA THR A 235 1.33 -27.18 -0.11
C THR A 235 1.45 -27.89 1.24
N GLU A 236 2.57 -28.55 1.48
CA GLU A 236 2.83 -29.19 2.79
C GLU A 236 3.04 -28.14 3.88
N PHE A 237 3.54 -26.96 3.51
CA PHE A 237 3.78 -25.88 4.47
C PHE A 237 2.49 -25.18 4.90
N PHE A 238 1.55 -24.87 3.99
CA PHE A 238 0.39 -24.01 4.30
C PHE A 238 -0.96 -24.73 4.47
N LYS A 239 -1.05 -26.04 4.20
CA LYS A 239 -2.31 -26.78 4.42
C LYS A 239 -2.77 -26.72 5.88
N ASP A 240 -4.01 -27.11 6.12
CA ASP A 240 -4.70 -26.94 7.41
C ASP A 240 -4.01 -27.56 8.62
N ASP A 241 -3.20 -28.61 8.43
CA ASP A 241 -2.35 -29.31 9.40
C ASP A 241 -0.85 -29.23 9.03
N GLY A 242 -0.50 -28.26 8.19
CA GLY A 242 0.82 -28.11 7.58
C GLY A 242 1.91 -27.59 8.51
N LEU A 243 3.13 -27.50 7.96
CA LEU A 243 4.35 -27.20 8.71
C LEU A 243 4.33 -25.83 9.42
N TRP A 244 3.51 -24.88 8.95
CA TRP A 244 3.32 -23.57 9.59
C TRP A 244 2.90 -23.64 11.07
N GLN A 245 2.30 -24.75 11.52
CA GLN A 245 1.90 -24.97 12.91
C GLN A 245 2.97 -25.67 13.77
N THR A 246 4.01 -26.22 13.16
CA THR A 246 5.09 -26.88 13.90
C THR A 246 5.94 -25.86 14.65
N GLU A 247 6.67 -26.29 15.69
CA GLU A 247 7.59 -25.42 16.43
C GLU A 247 8.61 -24.73 15.50
N ALA A 248 9.15 -25.48 14.54
CA ALA A 248 10.13 -24.99 13.58
C ALA A 248 9.52 -24.03 12.54
N GLY A 249 8.31 -24.32 12.05
CA GLY A 249 7.58 -23.43 11.15
C GLY A 249 7.15 -22.13 11.83
N ALA A 250 6.68 -22.19 13.07
CA ALA A 250 6.36 -21.03 13.88
C ALA A 250 7.60 -20.17 14.15
N PHE A 251 8.74 -20.80 14.48
CA PHE A 251 10.02 -20.09 14.61
C PHE A 251 10.40 -19.33 13.34
N PHE A 252 10.31 -19.98 12.18
CA PHE A 252 10.63 -19.34 10.90
C PHE A 252 9.71 -18.15 10.61
N LEU A 253 8.39 -18.32 10.76
CA LEU A 253 7.41 -17.26 10.53
C LEU A 253 7.56 -16.10 11.52
N GLU A 254 7.89 -16.40 12.78
CA GLU A 254 8.20 -15.39 13.79
C GLU A 254 9.46 -14.62 13.43
N TRP A 255 10.56 -15.29 13.03
CA TRP A 255 11.76 -14.62 12.54
C TRP A 255 11.46 -13.74 11.32
N TYR A 256 10.74 -14.26 10.34
CA TYR A 256 10.48 -13.59 9.06
C TYR A 256 9.63 -12.33 9.24
N SER A 257 8.54 -12.43 10.01
CA SER A 257 7.67 -11.30 10.33
C SER A 257 8.32 -10.30 11.29
N ASN A 258 9.06 -10.76 12.30
CA ASN A 258 9.79 -9.85 13.20
C ASN A 258 10.93 -9.11 12.47
N SER A 259 11.49 -9.67 11.41
CA SER A 259 12.49 -8.96 10.59
C SER A 259 11.86 -7.77 9.86
N LEU A 260 10.64 -7.94 9.34
CA LEU A 260 9.86 -6.85 8.75
C LEU A 260 9.47 -5.79 9.79
N LEU A 261 9.05 -6.21 10.99
CA LEU A 261 8.76 -5.28 12.10
C LEU A 261 10.00 -4.47 12.53
N ARG A 262 11.18 -5.11 12.61
CA ARG A 262 12.44 -4.41 12.92
C ARG A 262 12.82 -3.42 11.83
N HIS A 263 12.62 -3.77 10.56
CA HIS A 263 12.82 -2.85 9.45
C HIS A 263 11.95 -1.60 9.59
N GLY A 264 10.62 -1.80 9.73
CA GLY A 264 9.68 -0.71 9.96
C GLY A 264 10.06 0.16 11.17
N ASP A 265 10.41 -0.44 12.30
CA ASP A 265 10.82 0.27 13.51
C ASP A 265 12.07 1.15 13.27
N LYS A 266 13.07 0.64 12.56
CA LYS A 266 14.31 1.37 12.24
C LYS A 266 14.06 2.51 11.26
N VAL A 267 13.34 2.27 10.17
CA VAL A 267 13.04 3.30 9.16
C VAL A 267 12.16 4.40 9.75
N LEU A 268 11.12 4.05 10.52
CA LEU A 268 10.26 5.05 11.15
C LEU A 268 10.99 5.84 12.25
N ALA A 269 11.91 5.22 12.99
CA ALA A 269 12.78 5.96 13.90
C ALA A 269 13.66 6.99 13.17
N ARG A 270 14.14 6.67 11.96
CA ARG A 270 14.90 7.58 11.08
C ARG A 270 13.98 8.72 10.58
N ALA A 271 12.78 8.40 10.15
CA ALA A 271 11.77 9.38 9.73
C ALA A 271 11.43 10.37 10.86
N ARG A 272 11.22 9.89 12.09
CA ARG A 272 10.95 10.74 13.27
C ARG A 272 12.07 11.73 13.58
N ARG A 273 13.32 11.39 13.26
CA ARG A 273 14.44 12.32 13.40
C ARG A 273 14.48 13.34 12.26
N ALA A 274 14.34 12.88 11.02
CA ALA A 274 14.34 13.75 9.83
C ALA A 274 13.23 14.81 9.88
N PHE A 275 12.05 14.46 10.39
CA PHE A 275 10.89 15.35 10.49
C PHE A 275 10.65 15.95 11.89
N LYS A 276 11.63 15.86 12.80
CA LYS A 276 11.46 16.24 14.22
C LYS A 276 10.94 17.67 14.42
N SER A 277 11.33 18.60 13.55
CA SER A 277 11.01 20.03 13.64
C SER A 277 9.82 20.47 12.79
N THR A 278 9.13 19.56 12.08
CA THR A 278 8.22 19.96 11.01
C THR A 278 6.72 19.90 11.34
N ASN A 279 6.31 19.41 12.51
CA ASN A 279 4.89 19.18 12.86
C ASN A 279 4.09 18.43 11.77
N ILE A 280 4.77 17.73 10.87
CA ILE A 280 4.14 16.96 9.80
C ILE A 280 3.58 15.66 10.39
N LEU A 281 2.46 15.21 9.85
CA LEU A 281 1.93 13.90 10.14
C LEU A 281 2.75 12.84 9.40
N LEU A 282 3.10 11.75 10.07
CA LEU A 282 3.73 10.61 9.42
C LEU A 282 2.69 9.50 9.24
N ALA A 283 2.70 8.87 8.07
CA ALA A 283 1.89 7.70 7.75
C ALA A 283 2.79 6.58 7.23
N ALA A 284 2.30 5.34 7.30
CA ALA A 284 2.94 4.19 6.68
C ALA A 284 1.88 3.19 6.23
N LYS A 285 2.15 2.55 5.09
CA LYS A 285 1.17 1.71 4.41
C LYS A 285 1.35 0.23 4.72
N VAL A 286 0.24 -0.46 4.92
CA VAL A 286 0.15 -1.92 5.07
C VAL A 286 -0.71 -2.47 3.94
N ALA A 287 -0.24 -3.53 3.28
CA ALA A 287 -0.90 -4.11 2.12
C ALA A 287 -2.16 -4.90 2.49
N GLY A 288 -3.21 -4.76 1.69
CA GLY A 288 -4.48 -5.47 1.82
C GLY A 288 -4.46 -6.84 1.16
N ILE A 289 -3.84 -7.82 1.83
CA ILE A 289 -3.68 -9.17 1.28
C ILE A 289 -4.91 -10.00 1.63
N HIS A 290 -5.98 -9.79 0.86
CA HIS A 290 -7.29 -10.32 1.19
C HIS A 290 -7.53 -11.76 0.72
N TRP A 291 -6.78 -12.27 -0.26
CA TRP A 291 -6.94 -13.64 -0.74
C TRP A 291 -6.33 -14.65 0.23
N GLY A 292 -6.92 -15.83 0.33
CA GLY A 292 -6.49 -16.85 1.28
C GLY A 292 -6.83 -16.56 2.76
N SER A 293 -7.37 -15.37 3.09
CA SER A 293 -7.73 -14.95 4.47
C SER A 293 -8.82 -15.81 5.12
N LYS A 294 -9.58 -16.60 4.34
CA LYS A 294 -10.53 -17.60 4.86
C LYS A 294 -9.90 -18.98 5.12
N THR A 295 -8.61 -19.17 4.85
CA THR A 295 -7.88 -20.41 5.18
C THR A 295 -7.31 -20.33 6.60
N LYS A 296 -6.88 -21.45 7.20
CA LYS A 296 -6.30 -21.39 8.56
C LYS A 296 -4.91 -20.76 8.60
N SER A 297 -4.11 -20.98 7.56
CA SER A 297 -2.74 -20.50 7.49
C SER A 297 -2.62 -19.07 7.01
N HIS A 298 -3.61 -18.55 6.27
CA HIS A 298 -3.53 -17.23 5.64
C HIS A 298 -2.26 -17.09 4.78
N ALA A 299 -1.93 -18.13 4.00
CA ALA A 299 -0.63 -18.27 3.34
C ALA A 299 -0.10 -17.01 2.60
N PRO A 300 -0.92 -16.25 1.85
CA PRO A 300 -0.46 -15.01 1.21
C PRO A 300 0.00 -13.93 2.19
N GLU A 301 -0.68 -13.81 3.34
CA GLU A 301 -0.27 -12.88 4.41
C GLU A 301 1.07 -13.34 4.99
N LEU A 302 1.25 -14.65 5.22
CA LEU A 302 2.50 -15.22 5.73
C LEU A 302 3.69 -14.95 4.79
N THR A 303 3.54 -15.19 3.49
CA THR A 303 4.62 -14.98 2.51
C THR A 303 4.96 -13.50 2.35
N ALA A 304 4.00 -12.60 2.54
CA ALA A 304 4.25 -11.16 2.56
C ALA A 304 4.87 -10.63 3.86
N GLY A 305 5.01 -11.49 4.88
CA GLY A 305 5.63 -11.16 6.16
C GLY A 305 4.63 -10.81 7.27
N TYR A 306 3.34 -10.87 7.01
CA TYR A 306 2.31 -10.72 8.04
C TYR A 306 2.04 -12.08 8.66
N PHE A 307 2.57 -12.32 9.85
CA PHE A 307 2.29 -13.58 10.58
C PHE A 307 0.88 -13.57 11.20
N ASN A 308 -0.12 -13.35 10.34
CA ASN A 308 -1.53 -13.44 10.65
C ASN A 308 -2.01 -14.86 10.34
N THR A 309 -2.78 -15.47 11.23
CA THR A 309 -3.36 -16.80 11.03
C THR A 309 -4.71 -16.86 11.75
N CYS A 310 -5.44 -17.96 11.61
CA CYS A 310 -6.67 -18.16 12.38
C CYS A 310 -6.46 -18.17 13.91
N LYS A 311 -5.21 -18.27 14.39
CA LYS A 311 -4.84 -18.32 15.82
C LYS A 311 -4.02 -17.11 16.30
N ARG A 312 -3.61 -16.22 15.39
CA ARG A 312 -2.65 -15.13 15.71
C ARG A 312 -3.02 -13.86 14.95
N ASP A 313 -3.15 -12.77 15.68
CA ASP A 313 -3.28 -11.42 15.10
C ASP A 313 -1.92 -10.92 14.61
N GLY A 314 -1.70 -10.97 13.30
CA GLY A 314 -0.46 -10.52 12.65
C GLY A 314 -0.33 -9.00 12.53
N TYR A 315 -1.44 -8.28 12.60
CA TYR A 315 -1.49 -6.82 12.40
C TYR A 315 -1.32 -6.04 13.70
N LYS A 316 -1.72 -6.62 14.84
CA LYS A 316 -1.48 -6.04 16.16
C LYS A 316 -0.04 -5.54 16.37
N PRO A 317 1.03 -6.34 16.18
CA PRO A 317 2.39 -5.86 16.42
C PRO A 317 2.82 -4.77 15.42
N ILE A 318 2.26 -4.73 14.21
CA ILE A 318 2.50 -3.65 13.24
C ILE A 318 1.88 -2.35 13.76
N ALA A 319 0.62 -2.41 14.22
CA ALA A 319 -0.07 -1.28 14.80
C ALA A 319 0.64 -0.74 16.05
N GLU A 320 1.09 -1.62 16.95
CA GLU A 320 1.89 -1.23 18.14
C GLU A 320 3.21 -0.54 17.75
N MET A 321 3.88 -1.02 16.70
CA MET A 321 5.10 -0.41 16.18
C MET A 321 4.82 0.97 15.55
N PHE A 322 3.73 1.13 14.80
CA PHE A 322 3.32 2.44 14.28
C PHE A 322 2.95 3.41 15.40
N ALA A 323 2.23 2.95 16.43
CA ALA A 323 1.85 3.76 17.59
C ALA A 323 3.08 4.30 18.34
N LYS A 324 4.09 3.44 18.54
CA LYS A 324 5.39 3.81 19.13
C LYS A 324 6.02 5.00 18.43
N HIS A 325 5.90 5.10 17.11
CA HIS A 325 6.44 6.20 16.29
C HIS A 325 5.44 7.32 16.02
N ARG A 326 4.20 7.24 16.51
CA ARG A 326 3.11 8.18 16.18
C ARG A 326 2.92 8.29 14.66
N VAL A 327 2.83 7.14 14.03
CA VAL A 327 2.62 6.98 12.59
C VAL A 327 1.20 6.51 12.37
N MET A 328 0.49 7.15 11.43
CA MET A 328 -0.83 6.74 11.00
C MET A 328 -0.75 5.43 10.22
N PHE A 329 -1.69 4.53 10.53
CA PHE A 329 -1.85 3.27 9.85
C PHE A 329 -2.69 3.48 8.58
N ASP A 330 -2.06 3.39 7.42
CA ASP A 330 -2.76 3.49 6.14
C ASP A 330 -2.96 2.10 5.53
N PHE A 331 -4.19 1.81 5.09
CA PHE A 331 -4.61 0.48 4.63
C PHE A 331 -5.46 0.54 3.37
N THR A 332 -5.32 -0.45 2.49
CA THR A 332 -6.04 -0.50 1.21
C THR A 332 -7.26 -1.45 1.22
N CYS A 333 -7.90 -1.66 0.07
CA CYS A 333 -9.08 -2.52 -0.15
C CYS A 333 -10.43 -2.00 0.41
N LEU A 334 -10.55 -0.71 0.72
CA LEU A 334 -11.79 -0.16 1.30
C LEU A 334 -13.00 -0.21 0.33
N GLU A 335 -12.76 -0.36 -0.97
CA GLU A 335 -13.80 -0.46 -2.00
C GLU A 335 -14.33 -1.87 -2.21
N MET A 336 -13.61 -2.89 -1.75
CA MET A 336 -13.92 -4.29 -2.03
C MET A 336 -15.04 -4.83 -1.14
N LYS A 337 -15.81 -5.78 -1.67
CA LYS A 337 -16.82 -6.56 -0.95
C LYS A 337 -16.51 -8.04 -1.00
N ASN A 338 -16.80 -8.74 0.09
CA ASN A 338 -16.60 -10.19 0.17
C ASN A 338 -17.43 -10.96 -0.88
N GLU A 339 -18.67 -10.51 -1.10
CA GLU A 339 -19.64 -11.14 -2.03
C GLU A 339 -19.29 -10.95 -3.51
N ASP A 340 -18.45 -9.96 -3.83
CA ASP A 340 -18.00 -9.72 -5.21
C ASP A 340 -16.88 -10.70 -5.61
N LEU A 341 -16.22 -11.36 -4.66
CA LEU A 341 -15.03 -12.16 -4.91
C LEU A 341 -15.35 -13.66 -5.04
N PRO A 342 -14.62 -14.39 -5.90
CA PRO A 342 -14.89 -15.81 -6.11
C PRO A 342 -14.53 -16.65 -4.88
N ASP A 343 -15.36 -17.65 -4.58
CA ASP A 343 -15.16 -18.55 -3.42
C ASP A 343 -13.80 -19.25 -3.42
N TRP A 344 -13.28 -19.61 -4.60
CA TRP A 344 -11.99 -20.28 -4.74
C TRP A 344 -10.80 -19.41 -4.32
N ALA A 345 -10.95 -18.07 -4.29
CA ALA A 345 -9.90 -17.18 -3.79
C ALA A 345 -9.83 -17.15 -2.25
N ARG A 346 -10.81 -17.76 -1.56
CA ARG A 346 -10.88 -17.80 -0.10
C ARG A 346 -10.70 -16.41 0.52
N SER A 347 -11.35 -15.41 -0.09
CA SER A 347 -11.07 -14.01 0.14
C SER A 347 -12.11 -13.31 1.01
N ALA A 348 -11.66 -12.39 1.87
CA ALA A 348 -12.46 -11.65 2.85
C ALA A 348 -11.94 -10.21 3.11
N PRO A 349 -11.91 -9.31 2.10
CA PRO A 349 -11.38 -7.95 2.28
C PRO A 349 -12.12 -7.11 3.32
N VAL A 350 -13.45 -7.26 3.46
CA VAL A 350 -14.23 -6.48 4.43
C VAL A 350 -13.84 -6.84 5.86
N ASP A 351 -13.68 -8.15 6.13
CA ASP A 351 -13.25 -8.65 7.43
C ASP A 351 -11.81 -8.23 7.73
N LEU A 352 -10.95 -8.24 6.70
CA LEU A 352 -9.56 -7.82 6.83
C LEU A 352 -9.44 -6.32 7.18
N VAL A 353 -10.21 -5.45 6.54
CA VAL A 353 -10.26 -4.01 6.86
C VAL A 353 -10.70 -3.81 8.32
N GLU A 354 -11.74 -4.51 8.78
CA GLU A 354 -12.21 -4.41 10.16
C GLU A 354 -11.17 -4.96 11.16
N HIS A 355 -10.46 -6.02 10.80
CA HIS A 355 -9.38 -6.58 11.62
C HIS A 355 -8.25 -5.56 11.80
N THR A 356 -7.71 -5.00 10.71
CA THR A 356 -6.59 -4.05 10.79
C THR A 356 -6.99 -2.75 11.48
N ARG A 357 -8.23 -2.27 11.27
CA ARG A 357 -8.79 -1.13 12.00
C ARG A 357 -8.81 -1.39 13.51
N ARG A 358 -9.34 -2.54 13.96
CA ARG A 358 -9.34 -2.90 15.38
C ARG A 358 -7.94 -3.02 15.96
N ALA A 359 -6.96 -3.48 15.17
CA ALA A 359 -5.57 -3.52 15.60
C ALA A 359 -5.01 -2.10 15.82
N ALA A 360 -5.26 -1.18 14.89
CA ALA A 360 -4.87 0.22 15.00
C ALA A 360 -5.56 0.93 16.19
N ASP A 361 -6.87 0.78 16.33
CA ASP A 361 -7.65 1.38 17.44
C ASP A 361 -7.12 0.91 18.80
N ARG A 362 -6.86 -0.40 18.96
CA ARG A 362 -6.30 -0.96 20.20
C ARG A 362 -4.89 -0.45 20.51
N ALA A 363 -4.11 -0.12 19.49
CA ALA A 363 -2.76 0.44 19.63
C ALA A 363 -2.77 1.96 19.83
N GLY A 364 -3.89 2.64 19.61
CA GLY A 364 -3.98 4.11 19.63
C GLY A 364 -3.41 4.77 18.36
N CYS A 365 -3.41 4.06 17.24
CA CYS A 365 -3.03 4.63 15.94
C CYS A 365 -4.23 5.31 15.27
N LEU A 366 -3.97 6.44 14.61
CA LEU A 366 -4.90 6.91 13.58
C LEU A 366 -4.93 5.91 12.42
N TYR A 367 -6.09 5.79 11.77
CA TYR A 367 -6.30 4.90 10.65
C TYR A 367 -6.73 5.69 9.42
N ALA A 368 -6.06 5.49 8.30
CA ALA A 368 -6.44 6.00 6.97
C ALA A 368 -6.72 4.83 6.03
N GLY A 369 -7.27 5.13 4.86
CA GLY A 369 -7.29 4.12 3.84
C GLY A 369 -7.45 4.56 2.41
N GLU A 370 -7.35 3.56 1.54
CA GLU A 370 -7.32 3.69 0.10
C GLU A 370 -8.20 2.62 -0.55
N ASN A 371 -8.62 2.86 -1.80
CA ASN A 371 -9.08 1.78 -2.66
C ASN A 371 -7.89 1.08 -3.32
N ALA A 372 -7.96 -0.26 -3.43
CA ALA A 372 -6.89 -1.04 -4.04
C ALA A 372 -6.94 -0.97 -5.58
N LEU A 373 -8.15 -0.95 -6.15
CA LEU A 373 -8.38 -0.86 -7.59
C LEU A 373 -9.23 0.37 -7.93
N PRO A 374 -9.01 1.02 -9.10
CA PRO A 374 -9.86 2.13 -9.53
C PRO A 374 -11.33 1.71 -9.65
N ARG A 375 -12.24 2.52 -9.09
CA ARG A 375 -13.69 2.29 -9.16
C ARG A 375 -14.43 3.57 -9.51
N PHE A 376 -15.24 3.52 -10.56
CA PHE A 376 -16.11 4.62 -10.97
C PHE A 376 -17.60 4.28 -10.78
N ASP A 377 -17.89 3.11 -10.22
CA ASP A 377 -19.24 2.62 -10.04
C ASP A 377 -19.79 2.99 -8.66
N ARG A 378 -21.11 3.21 -8.62
CA ARG A 378 -21.82 3.59 -7.39
C ARG A 378 -21.61 2.59 -6.25
N GLN A 379 -21.53 1.30 -6.58
CA GLN A 379 -21.39 0.24 -5.58
C GLN A 379 -20.03 0.26 -4.87
N GLY A 380 -18.94 0.59 -5.58
CA GLY A 380 -17.62 0.78 -5.00
C GLY A 380 -17.58 2.01 -4.10
N PHE A 381 -18.10 3.15 -4.59
CA PHE A 381 -18.16 4.39 -3.79
C PHE A 381 -18.98 4.24 -2.51
N GLU A 382 -20.15 3.59 -2.57
CA GLU A 382 -20.97 3.34 -1.38
C GLU A 382 -20.28 2.45 -0.35
N GLN A 383 -19.48 1.48 -0.82
CA GLN A 383 -18.70 0.62 0.04
C GLN A 383 -17.58 1.39 0.73
N ILE A 384 -16.86 2.25 0.01
CA ILE A 384 -15.84 3.15 0.58
C ILE A 384 -16.48 4.03 1.66
N ILE A 385 -17.59 4.72 1.34
CA ILE A 385 -18.27 5.61 2.30
C ILE A 385 -18.68 4.83 3.56
N ARG A 386 -19.21 3.61 3.41
CA ARG A 386 -19.57 2.75 4.53
C ARG A 386 -18.37 2.36 5.40
N GLN A 387 -17.24 2.04 4.77
CA GLN A 387 -16.02 1.70 5.49
C GLN A 387 -15.44 2.94 6.19
N CYS A 388 -15.52 4.12 5.59
CA CYS A 388 -15.04 5.37 6.17
C CYS A 388 -15.93 5.87 7.32
N ALA A 389 -17.25 5.66 7.25
CA ALA A 389 -18.24 6.06 8.25
C ALA A 389 -18.61 4.92 9.22
N HIS A 390 -17.68 4.00 9.47
CA HIS A 390 -17.95 2.79 10.24
C HIS A 390 -18.40 3.11 11.68
N ARG A 391 -19.25 2.25 12.25
CA ARG A 391 -19.84 2.45 13.58
C ARG A 391 -18.81 2.55 14.72
N SER A 392 -17.63 1.97 14.52
CA SER A 392 -16.53 1.98 15.50
C SER A 392 -15.74 3.29 15.51
N GLY A 393 -15.99 4.21 14.58
CA GLY A 393 -15.27 5.47 14.42
C GLY A 393 -14.97 5.76 12.97
N SER A 394 -14.95 7.05 12.61
CA SER A 394 -14.54 7.50 11.28
C SER A 394 -13.03 7.36 11.12
N ILE A 395 -12.57 7.01 9.91
CA ILE A 395 -11.15 7.05 9.57
C ILE A 395 -10.65 8.50 9.50
N ALA A 396 -9.35 8.71 9.71
CA ALA A 396 -8.72 10.03 9.71
C ALA A 396 -8.68 10.68 8.31
N SER A 397 -8.42 9.87 7.28
CA SER A 397 -8.40 10.30 5.89
C SER A 397 -8.69 9.13 4.94
N PHE A 398 -9.13 9.46 3.73
CA PHE A 398 -9.28 8.51 2.63
C PHE A 398 -8.59 9.06 1.38
N THR A 399 -7.77 8.24 0.72
CA THR A 399 -7.10 8.61 -0.52
C THR A 399 -7.59 7.76 -1.69
N TYR A 400 -8.22 8.43 -2.66
CA TYR A 400 -8.71 7.74 -3.87
C TYR A 400 -7.59 7.47 -4.90
N LEU A 401 -7.51 6.21 -5.35
CA LEU A 401 -6.66 5.70 -6.42
C LEU A 401 -7.48 5.60 -7.72
N ARG A 402 -7.19 6.34 -8.79
CA ARG A 402 -6.22 7.44 -8.96
C ARG A 402 -6.80 8.44 -9.98
N LEU A 403 -6.30 9.67 -9.96
CA LEU A 403 -6.55 10.63 -11.04
C LEU A 403 -5.99 10.09 -12.36
N GLY A 404 -6.80 10.10 -13.41
CA GLY A 404 -6.39 9.68 -14.75
C GLY A 404 -7.48 9.92 -15.78
N GLU A 405 -7.16 9.69 -17.06
CA GLU A 405 -8.06 9.94 -18.21
C GLU A 405 -9.43 9.29 -18.05
N HIS A 406 -9.49 8.03 -17.59
CA HIS A 406 -10.76 7.33 -17.34
C HIS A 406 -11.69 8.05 -16.34
N MET A 407 -11.11 8.80 -15.40
CA MET A 407 -11.86 9.61 -14.44
C MET A 407 -12.27 10.97 -15.04
N MET A 408 -11.38 11.58 -15.84
CA MET A 408 -11.51 12.98 -16.28
C MET A 408 -12.26 13.17 -17.59
N ASP A 409 -12.17 12.19 -18.50
CA ASP A 409 -12.67 12.28 -19.88
C ASP A 409 -14.07 11.66 -20.04
N SER A 410 -14.49 10.83 -19.08
CA SER A 410 -15.86 10.33 -19.01
C SER A 410 -16.71 11.27 -18.15
N GLU A 411 -17.66 11.96 -18.77
CA GLU A 411 -18.62 12.83 -18.05
C GLU A 411 -19.36 12.04 -16.96
N HIS A 412 -19.75 10.79 -17.25
CA HIS A 412 -20.40 9.92 -16.29
C HIS A 412 -19.51 9.61 -15.07
N ASN A 413 -18.27 9.17 -15.31
CA ASN A 413 -17.34 8.81 -14.22
C ASN A 413 -16.97 10.04 -13.38
N TRP A 414 -16.75 11.18 -14.03
CA TRP A 414 -16.48 12.43 -13.35
C TRP A 414 -17.65 12.85 -12.46
N LEU A 415 -18.89 12.78 -12.94
CA LEU A 415 -20.08 13.13 -12.16
C LEU A 415 -20.28 12.19 -10.96
N GLU A 416 -20.08 10.88 -11.15
CA GLU A 416 -20.14 9.93 -10.03
C GLU A 416 -19.04 10.19 -8.99
N PHE A 417 -17.82 10.54 -9.43
CA PHE A 417 -16.75 10.93 -8.51
C PHE A 417 -17.07 12.22 -7.76
N VAL A 418 -17.61 13.25 -8.42
CA VAL A 418 -18.02 14.51 -7.77
C VAL A 418 -19.06 14.24 -6.69
N ARG A 419 -20.04 13.38 -6.97
CA ARG A 419 -21.03 12.94 -5.98
C ARG A 419 -20.36 12.21 -4.81
N PHE A 420 -19.46 11.26 -5.10
CA PHE A 420 -18.70 10.55 -4.07
C PHE A 420 -17.90 11.50 -3.17
N ALA A 421 -17.18 12.47 -3.75
CA ALA A 421 -16.43 13.48 -2.99
C ALA A 421 -17.35 14.28 -2.07
N LYS A 422 -18.56 14.63 -2.54
CA LYS A 422 -19.54 15.35 -1.73
C LYS A 422 -20.09 14.50 -0.58
N GLU A 423 -20.35 13.22 -0.83
CA GLU A 423 -20.83 12.28 0.18
C GLU A 423 -19.78 11.97 1.25
N MET A 424 -18.51 11.85 0.84
CA MET A 424 -17.38 11.75 1.77
C MET A 424 -17.28 12.98 2.67
N GLN A 425 -17.51 14.19 2.15
CA GLN A 425 -17.54 15.42 2.95
C GLN A 425 -18.65 15.43 4.01
N ILE A 426 -19.81 14.84 3.69
CA ILE A 426 -20.97 14.77 4.61
C ILE A 426 -20.84 13.56 5.56
N GLY A 427 -20.10 12.52 5.16
CA GLY A 427 -19.96 11.27 5.89
C GLY A 427 -21.11 10.28 5.64
N CYS A 428 -21.93 10.47 4.61
CA CYS A 428 -23.03 9.54 4.28
C CYS A 428 -23.46 9.61 2.81
N ASN A 429 -24.20 8.57 2.37
CA ASN A 429 -24.74 8.49 1.01
C ASN A 429 -25.93 9.44 0.81
N ILE A 430 -25.92 10.23 -0.27
CA ILE A 430 -27.03 11.09 -0.66
C ILE A 430 -28.00 10.25 -1.51
N ARG A 431 -29.18 9.94 -0.99
CA ARG A 431 -30.18 9.11 -1.69
C ARG A 431 -30.87 9.82 -2.86
N THR A 432 -30.82 11.14 -2.94
CA THR A 432 -31.68 11.97 -3.81
C THR A 432 -30.91 12.86 -4.78
N TRP A 433 -29.87 12.36 -5.44
CA TRP A 433 -29.13 13.15 -6.43
C TRP A 433 -29.92 13.36 -7.74
N ASN A 434 -30.83 12.43 -8.10
CA ASN A 434 -31.61 12.45 -9.35
C ASN A 434 -33.12 12.71 -9.15
N ALA A 435 -33.55 13.25 -8.01
CA ALA A 435 -34.95 13.64 -7.85
C ALA A 435 -35.18 15.00 -8.54
N PRO A 436 -36.04 15.12 -9.57
CA PRO A 436 -36.43 16.43 -10.08
C PRO A 436 -37.05 17.24 -8.92
N PRO A 437 -36.94 18.57 -8.91
CA PRO A 437 -37.49 19.40 -7.83
C PRO A 437 -39.01 19.24 -7.83
N ARG A 438 -39.53 18.29 -7.04
CA ARG A 438 -40.96 18.11 -6.88
C ARG A 438 -41.45 19.09 -5.82
N SER A 439 -42.44 19.85 -6.26
CA SER A 439 -43.20 20.90 -5.58
C SER A 439 -43.37 20.73 -4.08
N ARG A 440 -43.10 21.82 -3.34
CA ARG A 440 -43.69 22.20 -2.04
C ARG A 440 -44.05 21.04 -1.10
N GLN A 441 -43.06 20.22 -0.74
CA GLN A 441 -43.11 19.44 0.51
C GLN A 441 -41.72 19.14 1.09
N SER A 442 -40.70 19.95 0.76
CA SER A 442 -39.38 19.90 1.43
C SER A 442 -39.35 20.81 2.68
N ARG A 443 -40.15 20.46 3.69
CA ARG A 443 -39.91 20.90 5.07
C ARG A 443 -39.98 19.66 5.96
N ARG A 444 -38.96 18.81 5.81
CA ARG A 444 -38.53 17.76 6.74
C ARG A 444 -37.37 17.01 6.10
N VAL A 445 -36.25 17.72 5.89
CA VAL A 445 -34.95 17.04 5.96
C VAL A 445 -34.66 16.99 7.45
N VAL A 446 -34.64 15.77 7.97
CA VAL A 446 -34.47 15.47 9.39
C VAL A 446 -33.05 15.86 9.79
N ASP A 447 -32.94 16.71 10.80
CA ASP A 447 -31.75 16.87 11.63
C ASP A 447 -31.33 15.49 12.16
N THR A 448 -30.35 14.88 11.51
CA THR A 448 -29.48 13.92 12.20
C THR A 448 -28.15 14.62 12.39
N HIS A 449 -28.07 15.42 13.45
CA HIS A 449 -26.79 15.72 14.08
C HIS A 449 -26.15 14.37 14.45
N VAL A 450 -25.19 13.95 13.63
CA VAL A 450 -24.24 12.91 14.04
C VAL A 450 -23.42 13.53 15.14
N HIS A 451 -23.70 13.13 16.37
CA HIS A 451 -22.85 13.45 17.51
C HIS A 451 -21.55 12.68 17.30
N ILE A 452 -20.54 13.33 16.71
CA ILE A 452 -19.17 12.88 16.88
C ILE A 452 -18.87 13.09 18.37
N PRO A 453 -18.48 12.06 19.13
CA PRO A 453 -18.05 12.28 20.50
C PRO A 453 -16.88 13.27 20.49
N GLU A 454 -16.95 14.37 21.23
CA GLU A 454 -15.83 15.33 21.34
C GLU A 454 -14.53 14.63 21.74
N SER A 455 -14.62 13.49 22.44
CA SER A 455 -13.48 12.63 22.81
C SER A 455 -12.73 12.02 21.62
N SER A 456 -13.37 11.85 20.46
CA SER A 456 -12.73 11.35 19.23
C SER A 456 -12.13 12.46 18.36
N LEU A 457 -12.58 13.71 18.55
CA LEU A 457 -12.00 14.89 17.90
C LEU A 457 -10.79 15.40 18.68
N SER A 458 -10.81 15.34 20.02
CA SER A 458 -9.64 15.65 20.86
C SER A 458 -8.43 14.76 20.55
N SER A 459 -8.63 13.48 20.23
CA SER A 459 -7.54 12.58 19.80
C SER A 459 -6.93 12.97 18.45
N ILE A 460 -7.69 13.65 17.57
CA ILE A 460 -7.19 14.19 16.30
C ILE A 460 -6.35 15.45 16.54
N PHE A 461 -6.71 16.29 17.53
CA PHE A 461 -5.98 17.51 17.87
C PHE A 461 -4.64 17.27 18.59
N GLU A 462 -4.50 16.15 19.30
CA GLU A 462 -3.29 15.83 20.08
C GLU A 462 -2.33 14.86 19.37
N PHE A 463 -2.77 14.14 18.33
CA PHE A 463 -1.91 13.26 17.56
C PHE A 463 -1.07 14.05 16.55
N GLY A 464 0.21 14.29 16.89
CA GLY A 464 1.15 15.01 16.02
C GLY A 464 1.05 16.53 16.08
N GLY A 465 0.16 17.10 16.91
CA GLY A 465 0.07 18.55 17.15
C GLY A 465 -0.59 19.37 16.02
N THR A 466 -1.35 18.74 15.13
CA THR A 466 -1.94 19.39 13.95
C THR A 466 -3.47 19.46 14.06
N GLN A 467 -4.02 20.68 13.94
CA GLN A 467 -5.45 20.95 14.03
C GLN A 467 -6.13 20.73 12.66
N LEU A 468 -7.02 19.73 12.54
CA LEU A 468 -7.63 19.35 11.24
C LEU A 468 -9.04 19.93 10.97
N TYR A 469 -9.83 20.36 11.97
CA TYR A 469 -11.12 21.07 11.74
C TYR A 469 -11.78 21.63 13.03
N THR A 470 -12.69 22.62 12.95
CA THR A 470 -13.58 23.06 14.06
C THR A 470 -15.06 22.95 13.67
N PRO A 471 -15.92 22.20 14.39
CA PRO A 471 -17.35 22.13 14.10
C PRO A 471 -18.20 23.09 14.96
N ALA A 472 -19.26 23.66 14.38
CA ALA A 472 -20.22 24.54 15.06
C ALA A 472 -21.57 23.83 15.35
N GLY A 473 -21.94 23.81 16.64
CA GLY A 473 -23.30 23.92 17.21
C GLY A 473 -24.41 22.97 16.75
N ALA A 474 -24.80 22.03 17.62
CA ALA A 474 -26.05 21.27 17.54
C ALA A 474 -27.13 21.81 18.50
N PRO A 475 -28.43 21.51 18.25
CA PRO A 475 -29.35 21.28 19.36
C PRO A 475 -30.20 19.99 19.21
N THR A 476 -30.64 19.54 20.39
CA THR A 476 -31.22 18.24 20.79
C THR A 476 -32.76 18.13 20.67
N LYS A 477 -33.32 16.92 20.41
CA LYS A 477 -34.20 16.10 21.32
C LYS A 477 -35.18 15.09 20.66
N THR A 478 -35.23 13.89 21.29
CA THR A 478 -36.36 12.96 21.69
C THR A 478 -37.17 12.06 20.70
N SER A 479 -36.98 10.73 20.91
CA SER A 479 -37.84 9.48 20.91
C SER A 479 -39.37 9.57 20.69
N SER A 480 -40.18 8.59 20.22
CA SER A 480 -40.24 7.10 19.98
C SER A 480 -41.56 6.82 19.15
N PRO A 481 -42.15 5.60 18.99
CA PRO A 481 -41.71 4.28 18.48
C PRO A 481 -42.66 3.65 17.39
N ASP A 482 -42.31 2.42 16.96
CA ASP A 482 -43.11 1.29 16.39
C ASP A 482 -43.83 1.36 15.02
N ALA A 483 -43.52 0.42 14.12
CA ALA A 483 -44.25 -0.87 13.98
C ALA A 483 -43.89 -1.62 12.67
N LEU A 484 -44.03 -2.95 12.75
CA LEU A 484 -43.72 -4.02 11.78
C LEU A 484 -44.51 -3.97 10.46
N VAL A 485 -44.01 -4.65 9.41
CA VAL A 485 -44.65 -5.83 8.77
C VAL A 485 -43.87 -6.29 7.52
N THR A 486 -43.68 -7.62 7.46
CA THR A 486 -43.43 -8.62 6.38
C THR A 486 -43.27 -8.15 4.93
N GLY A 487 -42.50 -8.76 4.03
CA GLY A 487 -41.93 -10.10 3.92
C GLY A 487 -41.73 -10.37 2.40
N ASP A 488 -40.79 -11.25 2.06
CA ASP A 488 -40.71 -12.12 0.87
C ASP A 488 -39.32 -12.19 0.23
N LEU A 489 -38.83 -13.44 0.16
CA LEU A 489 -37.55 -13.88 -0.39
C LEU A 489 -37.66 -14.08 -1.91
N PRO A 490 -36.63 -13.75 -2.70
CA PRO A 490 -36.45 -14.30 -4.03
C PRO A 490 -35.31 -15.33 -4.10
N GLU A 491 -35.60 -16.39 -4.86
CA GLU A 491 -34.74 -17.53 -5.21
C GLU A 491 -33.40 -17.18 -5.91
N PRO A 492 -32.42 -18.10 -5.88
CA PRO A 492 -31.02 -17.80 -6.14
C PRO A 492 -30.70 -17.64 -7.63
N ARG A 493 -30.07 -16.53 -8.00
CA ARG A 493 -29.45 -16.35 -9.32
C ARG A 493 -27.96 -16.67 -9.25
N VAL A 494 -27.52 -17.54 -10.16
CA VAL A 494 -26.11 -17.85 -10.43
C VAL A 494 -25.38 -16.55 -10.84
N PRO A 495 -24.31 -16.12 -10.13
CA PRO A 495 -23.67 -14.84 -10.40
C PRO A 495 -22.82 -14.86 -11.69
N ARG A 496 -23.03 -13.87 -12.55
CA ARG A 496 -22.04 -13.45 -13.55
C ARG A 496 -21.03 -12.53 -12.86
N VAL A 497 -19.74 -12.83 -13.01
CA VAL A 497 -18.63 -12.00 -12.52
C VAL A 497 -18.62 -10.66 -13.27
N ARG A 498 -18.52 -9.55 -12.54
CA ARG A 498 -18.61 -8.17 -13.08
C ARG A 498 -17.21 -7.59 -13.37
N PRO A 499 -17.06 -6.73 -14.40
CA PRO A 499 -15.82 -5.97 -14.62
C PRO A 499 -15.47 -5.12 -13.39
N GLY A 500 -14.18 -5.10 -13.00
CA GLY A 500 -13.72 -4.43 -11.76
C GLY A 500 -13.50 -5.36 -10.55
N VAL A 501 -13.74 -6.66 -10.72
CA VAL A 501 -13.52 -7.72 -9.71
C VAL A 501 -12.21 -8.49 -9.92
N GLN A 502 -11.56 -8.33 -11.08
CA GLN A 502 -10.31 -9.01 -11.39
C GLN A 502 -9.45 -8.16 -12.33
N ALA A 503 -8.24 -7.81 -11.92
CA ALA A 503 -7.16 -7.45 -12.82
C ALA A 503 -6.11 -8.58 -12.72
N GLY A 504 -6.35 -9.63 -13.50
CA GLY A 504 -5.53 -10.83 -13.54
C GLY A 504 -6.25 -11.87 -14.36
N THR A 505 -5.56 -12.40 -15.38
CA THR A 505 -6.03 -13.50 -16.23
C THR A 505 -6.58 -14.65 -15.40
N THR A 506 -7.61 -15.34 -15.91
CA THR A 506 -8.10 -16.60 -15.33
C THR A 506 -6.92 -17.52 -15.04
N ALA A 507 -6.74 -17.89 -13.77
CA ALA A 507 -5.82 -18.94 -13.38
C ALA A 507 -6.12 -20.19 -14.23
N GLY A 508 -5.11 -20.70 -14.93
CA GLY A 508 -5.17 -22.05 -15.46
C GLY A 508 -5.34 -23.01 -14.30
N ARG A 509 -6.13 -24.08 -14.49
CA ARG A 509 -6.25 -25.16 -13.49
C ARG A 509 -4.85 -25.62 -13.09
N ASN A 510 -4.55 -25.55 -11.80
CA ASN A 510 -3.47 -26.28 -11.13
C ASN A 510 -2.09 -26.20 -11.82
N GLY A 511 -1.50 -25.00 -11.86
CA GLY A 511 -0.08 -24.86 -12.21
C GLY A 511 0.27 -25.05 -13.69
N VAL A 512 -0.71 -25.07 -14.60
CA VAL A 512 -0.46 -25.05 -16.05
C VAL A 512 -0.72 -23.63 -16.58
N PRO A 513 0.28 -22.95 -17.16
CA PRO A 513 0.06 -21.67 -17.83
C PRO A 513 -0.94 -21.83 -18.97
N ASN A 514 -1.93 -20.94 -19.02
CA ASN A 514 -2.86 -20.89 -20.14
C ASN A 514 -2.08 -20.41 -21.38
N GLN A 515 -1.87 -21.27 -22.38
CA GLN A 515 -1.19 -20.90 -23.63
C GLN A 515 -2.11 -20.02 -24.52
N GLY A 516 -2.49 -18.86 -24.02
CA GLY A 516 -3.04 -17.77 -24.83
C GLY A 516 -1.88 -16.95 -25.36
N LYS A 517 -1.72 -16.89 -26.70
CA LYS A 517 -0.68 -16.11 -27.38
C LYS A 517 -0.74 -14.64 -26.96
N GLN A 518 0.06 -14.24 -25.97
CA GLN A 518 0.54 -12.88 -25.82
C GLN A 518 1.91 -12.79 -26.46
N THR A 519 1.99 -12.14 -27.61
CA THR A 519 3.24 -11.84 -28.29
C THR A 519 3.95 -10.74 -27.49
N ILE A 520 4.80 -11.14 -26.55
CA ILE A 520 5.74 -10.22 -25.92
C ILE A 520 6.91 -10.08 -26.89
N HIS A 521 7.16 -8.87 -27.39
CA HIS A 521 8.36 -8.57 -28.15
C HIS A 521 9.57 -8.72 -27.23
N MET A 522 10.24 -9.88 -27.32
CA MET A 522 11.54 -10.08 -26.71
C MET A 522 12.57 -9.20 -27.44
N LEU A 523 13.28 -8.36 -26.68
CA LEU A 523 14.49 -7.70 -27.15
C LEU A 523 15.49 -8.75 -27.66
N PRO A 524 16.23 -8.48 -28.74
CA PRO A 524 17.12 -9.46 -29.34
C PRO A 524 18.24 -9.83 -28.36
N LYS A 525 18.48 -11.14 -28.25
CA LYS A 525 19.63 -11.71 -27.54
C LYS A 525 20.91 -11.05 -28.04
N VAL A 526 21.60 -10.33 -27.16
CA VAL A 526 23.00 -9.96 -27.40
C VAL A 526 23.81 -11.24 -27.36
N SER A 527 24.34 -11.62 -28.52
CA SER A 527 25.29 -12.71 -28.69
C SER A 527 26.55 -12.44 -27.86
N THR A 528 26.80 -13.26 -26.85
CA THR A 528 28.11 -13.38 -26.21
C THR A 528 29.14 -13.85 -27.24
N PRO A 529 30.27 -13.15 -27.43
CA PRO A 529 31.36 -13.66 -28.25
C PRO A 529 31.99 -14.87 -27.57
N VAL A 530 32.10 -15.97 -28.31
CA VAL A 530 32.93 -17.11 -27.97
C VAL A 530 34.39 -16.67 -28.11
N LEU A 531 35.08 -16.45 -26.99
CA LEU A 531 36.54 -16.35 -26.99
C LEU A 531 37.10 -17.78 -27.02
N THR A 532 37.44 -18.23 -28.22
CA THR A 532 38.30 -19.39 -28.44
C THR A 532 39.69 -19.10 -27.88
N GLY A 533 40.20 -20.03 -27.08
CA GLY A 533 41.49 -19.87 -26.41
C GLY A 533 42.68 -19.83 -27.37
N GLU A 534 43.59 -18.92 -27.09
CA GLU A 534 45.00 -19.06 -27.42
C GLU A 534 45.84 -18.85 -26.15
N ARG A 535 46.75 -19.79 -25.92
CA ARG A 535 47.78 -19.79 -24.87
C ARG A 535 48.76 -18.64 -25.09
N PHE A 536 49.31 -18.05 -24.02
CA PHE A 536 50.75 -17.76 -23.80
C PHE A 536 50.89 -17.28 -22.32
N VAL A 537 51.38 -18.13 -21.40
CA VAL A 537 52.78 -18.30 -20.92
C VAL A 537 53.24 -17.22 -19.91
N LEU A 538 53.46 -17.71 -18.68
CA LEU A 538 54.13 -17.19 -17.47
C LEU A 538 53.48 -16.06 -16.68
#